data_AF-A0A7C6ZJ01-F1
#
_entry.id   AF-A0A7C6ZJ01-F1
#
_cell.length_a   1.000
_cell.length_b   1.000
_cell.length_c   1.000
_cell.angle_alpha   90.00
_cell.angle_beta   90.00
_cell.angle_gamma   90.00
#
_symmetry.space_group_name_H-M   'P 1'
#
loop_
_entity.id
_entity.type
_entity.pdbx_description
1 polymer ?
#
loop_
_entity_poly.entity_id
_entity_poly.type
_entity_poly.pdbx_seq_one_letter_code
_entity_poly.pdbx_strand_id
1 'polypeptide(L)'
;SKLTRYFDSIQEAQVVVSTVSDSYSVEVTIPLNGGIILRGEELSRENYYEAVDLVAEKLEKQIHKYRTKLYRKLRHQGLKDLIAEMGEDTDDTKKDERIIVKTKHFPIKPMLVDEAIMQMNLLGHDFFVFSNAETGQANVVYRRKDGNYGLIEPEY
;
A
#
# COMPACT_ATOMS: atom_id res chain seq x y z
N SER A 1 -24.13 -7.73 -5.91
CA SER A 1 -22.69 -7.63 -5.60
C SER A 1 -22.39 -6.23 -5.09
N LYS A 2 -21.97 -6.09 -3.82
CA LYS A 2 -21.92 -4.80 -3.08
C LYS A 2 -20.77 -3.88 -3.49
N LEU A 3 -19.76 -4.42 -4.16
CA LEU A 3 -18.59 -3.66 -4.59
C LEU A 3 -18.90 -2.73 -5.77
N THR A 4 -19.74 -3.15 -6.72
CA THR A 4 -20.04 -2.44 -8.00
C THR A 4 -20.30 -0.93 -7.92
N ARG A 5 -20.83 -0.41 -6.80
CA ARG A 5 -21.18 1.02 -6.65
C ARG A 5 -19.97 1.96 -6.44
N TYR A 6 -18.78 1.42 -6.17
CA TYR A 6 -17.55 2.20 -6.03
C TYR A 6 -16.68 2.21 -7.30
N PHE A 7 -17.13 1.54 -8.37
CA PHE A 7 -16.26 1.03 -9.44
C PHE A 7 -16.41 1.78 -10.78
N ASP A 8 -17.23 2.84 -10.87
CA ASP A 8 -17.46 3.62 -12.12
C ASP A 8 -16.22 4.38 -12.63
N SER A 9 -15.06 4.24 -11.98
CA SER A 9 -13.82 4.94 -12.32
C SER A 9 -12.57 4.05 -12.33
N ILE A 10 -12.72 2.72 -12.28
CA ILE A 10 -11.59 1.80 -12.26
C ILE A 10 -11.14 1.49 -13.67
N GLN A 11 -9.87 1.74 -13.97
CA GLN A 11 -9.27 1.41 -15.27
C GLN A 11 -9.04 -0.09 -15.43
N GLU A 12 -8.59 -0.80 -14.39
CA GLU A 12 -8.43 -2.26 -14.37
C GLU A 12 -8.01 -2.70 -12.96
N ALA A 13 -8.46 -3.86 -12.47
CA ALA A 13 -8.01 -4.44 -11.19
C ALA A 13 -7.12 -5.66 -11.47
N GLN A 14 -5.91 -5.66 -10.96
CA GLN A 14 -4.98 -6.78 -11.10
C GLN A 14 -5.08 -7.70 -9.88
N VAL A 15 -5.29 -8.98 -10.12
CA VAL A 15 -5.35 -10.01 -9.08
C VAL A 15 -4.29 -11.06 -9.38
N VAL A 16 -3.36 -11.24 -8.45
CA VAL A 16 -2.32 -12.26 -8.50
C VAL A 16 -2.61 -13.28 -7.41
N VAL A 17 -2.82 -14.53 -7.81
CA VAL A 17 -2.97 -15.64 -6.87
C VAL A 17 -1.72 -16.50 -6.99
N SER A 18 -1.07 -16.76 -5.85
CA SER A 18 0.11 -17.62 -5.79
C SER A 18 -0.05 -18.68 -4.70
N THR A 19 0.53 -19.86 -4.92
CA THR A 19 0.56 -20.93 -3.94
C THR A 19 1.99 -21.04 -3.40
N VAL A 20 2.14 -20.85 -2.09
CA VAL A 20 3.43 -20.91 -1.40
C VAL A 20 3.36 -21.99 -0.34
N SER A 21 4.09 -23.10 -0.53
CA SER A 21 4.35 -24.13 0.49
C SER A 21 3.12 -24.51 1.34
N ASP A 22 2.03 -24.91 0.68
CA ASP A 22 0.74 -25.32 1.29
C ASP A 22 -0.16 -24.15 1.78
N SER A 23 0.12 -22.91 1.36
CA SER A 23 -0.73 -21.74 1.61
C SER A 23 -1.07 -21.00 0.32
N TYR A 24 -2.25 -20.38 0.26
CA TYR A 24 -2.72 -19.54 -0.83
C TYR A 24 -2.50 -18.07 -0.48
N SER A 25 -1.71 -17.39 -1.29
CA SER A 25 -1.52 -15.94 -1.23
C SER A 25 -2.35 -15.30 -2.32
N VAL A 26 -3.23 -14.37 -1.93
CA VAL A 26 -4.00 -13.56 -2.86
C VAL A 26 -3.55 -12.12 -2.70
N GLU A 27 -3.06 -11.56 -3.80
CA GLU A 27 -2.70 -10.15 -3.91
C GLU A 27 -3.63 -9.47 -4.90
N VAL A 28 -4.31 -8.41 -4.44
CA VAL A 28 -5.17 -7.58 -5.27
C VAL A 28 -4.62 -6.16 -5.29
N THR A 29 -4.36 -5.66 -6.50
CA THR A 29 -3.88 -4.31 -6.76
C THR A 29 -4.89 -3.59 -7.67
N ILE A 30 -5.51 -2.53 -7.14
CA ILE A 30 -6.52 -1.72 -7.84
C ILE A 30 -5.96 -0.30 -7.98
N PRO A 31 -5.44 0.08 -9.16
CA PRO A 31 -5.19 1.47 -9.48
C PRO A 31 -6.52 2.24 -9.57
N LEU A 32 -6.63 3.31 -8.77
CA LEU A 32 -7.73 4.27 -8.81
C LEU A 32 -7.27 5.57 -9.50
N ASN A 33 -8.24 6.30 -10.04
CA ASN A 33 -7.99 7.63 -10.61
C ASN A 33 -7.35 8.58 -9.59
N GLY A 34 -6.37 9.37 -10.05
CA GLY A 34 -5.61 10.29 -9.20
C GLY A 34 -4.33 9.71 -8.58
N GLY A 35 -3.80 8.60 -9.13
CA GLY A 35 -2.53 8.01 -8.72
C GLY A 35 -2.57 7.30 -7.37
N ILE A 36 -3.77 6.94 -6.91
CA ILE A 36 -3.96 6.19 -5.66
C ILE A 36 -4.01 4.72 -6.02
N ILE A 37 -3.16 3.91 -5.39
CA ILE A 37 -3.16 2.45 -5.58
C ILE A 37 -3.70 1.83 -4.29
N LEU A 38 -4.78 1.05 -4.41
CA LEU A 38 -5.26 0.20 -3.33
C LEU A 38 -4.62 -1.18 -3.50
N ARG A 39 -3.92 -1.66 -2.48
CA ARG A 39 -3.31 -2.99 -2.47
C ARG A 39 -3.71 -3.76 -1.23
N GLY A 40 -4.15 -5.00 -1.44
CA GLY A 40 -4.48 -5.96 -0.38
C GLY A 40 -3.77 -7.28 -0.66
N GLU A 41 -2.92 -7.70 0.26
CA GLU A 41 -2.31 -9.04 0.28
C GLU A 41 -2.80 -9.77 1.52
N GLU A 42 -3.30 -10.99 1.36
CA GLU A 42 -3.62 -11.92 2.45
C GLU A 42 -3.17 -13.35 2.11
N LEU A 43 -2.97 -14.12 3.18
CA LEU A 43 -2.52 -15.50 3.15
C LEU A 43 -3.59 -16.36 3.86
N SER A 44 -4.08 -17.41 3.21
CA SER A 44 -4.84 -18.48 3.86
C SER A 44 -4.13 -19.82 3.71
N ARG A 45 -4.23 -20.67 4.74
CA ARG A 45 -3.66 -22.02 4.77
C ARG A 45 -4.63 -23.08 4.27
N GLU A 46 -5.92 -22.78 4.25
CA GLU A 46 -6.95 -23.80 4.06
C GLU A 46 -7.59 -23.71 2.67
N ASN A 47 -7.93 -22.50 2.18
CA ASN A 47 -8.61 -22.35 0.90
C ASN A 47 -8.39 -20.97 0.26
N TYR A 48 -8.34 -20.93 -1.07
CA TYR A 48 -8.22 -19.67 -1.83
C TYR A 48 -9.44 -18.78 -1.68
N TYR A 49 -10.65 -19.35 -1.55
CA TYR A 49 -11.88 -18.56 -1.37
C TYR A 49 -11.85 -17.74 -0.07
N GLU A 50 -11.30 -18.32 1.00
CA GLU A 50 -11.13 -17.61 2.27
C GLU A 50 -10.11 -16.48 2.13
N ALA A 51 -8.99 -16.72 1.44
CA ALA A 51 -8.02 -15.66 1.15
C ALA A 51 -8.66 -14.50 0.35
N VAL A 52 -9.51 -14.81 -0.64
CA VAL A 52 -10.23 -13.80 -1.41
C VAL A 52 -11.19 -12.98 -0.53
N ASP A 53 -11.97 -13.64 0.33
CA ASP A 53 -12.89 -12.95 1.24
C ASP A 53 -12.15 -12.04 2.22
N LEU A 54 -11.03 -12.49 2.76
CA LEU A 54 -10.16 -11.70 3.65
C LEU A 54 -9.57 -10.47 2.93
N VAL A 55 -9.11 -10.63 1.69
CA VAL A 55 -8.63 -9.49 0.89
C VAL A 55 -9.77 -8.52 0.61
N ALA A 56 -10.97 -9.01 0.27
CA ALA A 56 -12.13 -8.17 0.00
C ALA A 56 -12.54 -7.34 1.23
N GLU A 57 -12.61 -7.96 2.41
CA GLU A 57 -12.93 -7.26 3.66
C GLU A 57 -11.90 -6.17 3.98
N LYS A 58 -10.61 -6.45 3.76
CA LYS A 58 -9.52 -5.49 3.97
C LYS A 58 -9.61 -4.31 3.01
N LEU A 59 -9.92 -4.56 1.73
CA LEU A 59 -10.12 -3.50 0.76
C LEU A 59 -11.35 -2.64 1.11
N GLU A 60 -12.43 -3.24 1.58
CA GLU A 60 -13.63 -2.51 2.04
C GLU A 60 -13.31 -1.60 3.24
N LYS A 61 -12.59 -2.11 4.24
CA LYS A 61 -12.10 -1.31 5.37
C LYS A 61 -11.17 -0.17 4.93
N GLN A 62 -10.29 -0.41 3.96
CA GLN A 62 -9.43 0.63 3.40
C GLN A 62 -10.25 1.70 2.69
N ILE A 63 -11.21 1.32 1.84
CA ILE A 63 -12.12 2.27 1.16
C ILE A 63 -12.86 3.11 2.19
N HIS A 64 -13.43 2.48 3.23
CA HIS A 64 -14.16 3.19 4.27
C HIS A 64 -13.27 4.19 5.03
N LYS A 65 -12.08 3.76 5.46
CA LYS A 65 -11.12 4.62 6.19
C LYS A 65 -10.59 5.78 5.36
N TYR A 66 -10.37 5.58 4.07
CA TYR A 66 -9.78 6.59 3.19
C TYR A 66 -10.81 7.36 2.37
N ARG A 67 -12.11 7.06 2.52
CA ARG A 67 -13.24 7.69 1.82
C ARG A 67 -13.14 9.22 1.85
N THR A 68 -12.99 9.83 3.03
CA THR A 68 -12.91 11.29 3.19
C THR A 68 -11.69 11.91 2.51
N LYS A 69 -10.55 11.20 2.49
CA LYS A 69 -9.30 11.68 1.85
C LYS A 69 -9.33 11.53 0.34
N LEU A 70 -9.91 10.44 -0.16
CA LEU A 70 -10.24 10.22 -1.57
C LEU A 70 -11.13 11.37 -2.05
N TYR A 71 -12.23 11.66 -1.34
CA TYR A 71 -13.11 12.79 -1.68
C TYR A 71 -12.42 14.16 -1.66
N ARG A 72 -11.51 14.41 -0.71
CA ARG A 72 -10.79 15.70 -0.64
C ARG A 72 -9.84 15.91 -1.83
N LYS A 73 -9.16 14.86 -2.30
CA LYS A 73 -8.31 14.94 -3.50
C LYS A 73 -9.14 14.99 -4.79
N LEU A 74 -10.23 14.23 -4.88
CA LEU A 74 -11.19 14.28 -6.00
C LEU A 74 -11.90 15.65 -6.10
N ARG A 75 -12.16 16.32 -4.96
CA ARG A 75 -12.70 17.71 -4.92
C ARG A 75 -11.81 18.72 -5.63
N HIS A 76 -10.48 18.54 -5.59
CA HIS A 76 -9.55 19.42 -6.30
C HIS A 76 -9.54 19.18 -7.81
N GLN A 77 -10.13 18.08 -8.30
CA GLN A 77 -10.17 17.70 -9.71
C GLN A 77 -11.55 17.97 -10.36
N GLY A 78 -12.41 18.78 -9.73
CA GLY A 78 -13.57 19.41 -10.39
C GLY A 78 -14.86 18.58 -10.46
N LEU A 79 -14.95 17.43 -9.80
CA LEU A 79 -16.11 16.54 -9.89
C LEU A 79 -17.12 16.82 -8.76
N LYS A 80 -17.96 17.85 -8.96
CA LYS A 80 -18.99 18.29 -7.99
C LYS A 80 -20.21 17.37 -7.93
N ASP A 81 -20.54 16.67 -9.00
CA ASP A 81 -21.83 15.98 -9.13
C ASP A 81 -21.95 14.70 -8.30
N LEU A 82 -20.84 14.02 -7.98
CA LEU A 82 -20.84 12.84 -7.10
C LEU A 82 -21.02 13.17 -5.61
N ILE A 83 -20.87 14.44 -5.22
CA ILE A 83 -20.93 14.89 -3.82
C ILE A 83 -22.38 15.10 -3.39
N ALA A 84 -23.28 15.47 -4.31
CA ALA A 84 -24.65 15.84 -4.00
C ALA A 84 -25.57 14.63 -3.70
N GLU A 85 -25.27 13.44 -4.21
CA GLU A 85 -26.17 12.28 -4.09
C GLU A 85 -25.92 11.37 -2.87
N MET A 86 -24.82 11.56 -2.11
CA MET A 86 -24.34 10.50 -1.19
C MET A 86 -24.30 10.84 0.31
N GLY A 87 -25.01 11.88 0.76
CA GLY A 87 -25.32 12.11 2.18
C GLY A 87 -24.15 12.54 3.07
N GLU A 88 -24.35 13.61 3.85
CA GLU A 88 -23.43 14.07 4.89
C GLU A 88 -23.51 13.18 6.13
N ASP A 89 -22.75 12.09 6.17
CA ASP A 89 -22.37 11.45 7.44
C ASP A 89 -20.88 11.68 7.67
N THR A 90 -20.56 12.90 8.13
CA THR A 90 -19.20 13.30 8.53
C THR A 90 -19.14 13.43 10.06
N ASP A 91 -19.12 12.32 10.80
CA ASP A 91 -18.91 12.37 12.25
C ASP A 91 -17.84 11.40 12.80
N ASP A 92 -16.85 11.01 11.97
CA ASP A 92 -15.75 10.13 12.44
C ASP A 92 -14.35 10.60 12.02
N THR A 93 -14.14 11.92 11.90
CA THR A 93 -12.89 12.50 11.35
C THR A 93 -11.86 12.95 12.39
N LYS A 94 -12.06 12.71 13.70
CA LYS A 94 -11.25 13.37 14.75
C LYS A 94 -10.07 12.60 15.35
N LYS A 95 -9.62 11.44 14.82
CA LYS A 95 -8.59 10.65 15.56
C LYS A 95 -7.41 10.04 14.81
N ASP A 96 -7.08 10.48 13.60
CA ASP A 96 -5.90 9.93 12.90
C ASP A 96 -5.17 11.00 12.07
N GLU A 97 -4.90 12.15 12.70
CA GLU A 97 -3.90 13.08 12.18
C GLU A 97 -2.53 12.45 12.35
N ARG A 98 -2.03 11.81 11.28
CA ARG A 98 -0.67 11.29 11.20
C ARG A 98 0.29 12.47 11.15
N ILE A 99 0.65 12.99 12.31
CA ILE A 99 1.65 14.02 12.47
C ILE A 99 3.02 13.37 12.21
N ILE A 100 3.83 13.96 11.34
CA ILE A 100 5.22 13.56 11.18
C ILE A 100 5.95 13.97 12.47
N VAL A 101 6.20 13.00 13.34
CA VAL A 101 6.79 13.27 14.67
C VAL A 101 8.29 13.55 14.60
N LYS A 102 8.98 13.03 13.58
CA LYS A 102 10.43 13.12 13.47
C LYS A 102 10.92 12.97 12.03
N THR A 103 11.80 13.88 11.62
CA THR A 103 12.53 13.81 10.36
C THR A 103 14.01 13.58 10.67
N LYS A 104 14.59 12.49 10.16
CA LYS A 104 16.03 12.21 10.24
C LYS A 104 16.66 12.42 8.87
N HIS A 105 17.80 13.11 8.83
CA HIS A 105 18.60 13.27 7.63
C HIS A 105 19.82 12.36 7.75
N PHE A 106 20.02 11.48 6.77
CA PHE A 106 21.19 10.62 6.69
C PHE A 106 21.92 10.90 5.38
N PRO A 107 23.26 11.01 5.39
CA PRO A 107 24.02 11.07 4.16
C PRO A 107 23.90 9.72 3.44
N ILE A 108 23.30 9.71 2.27
CA ILE A 108 23.15 8.51 1.44
C ILE A 108 24.51 8.22 0.80
N LYS A 109 25.24 7.24 1.35
CA LYS A 109 26.48 6.74 0.76
C LYS A 109 26.17 5.58 -0.20
N PRO A 110 26.90 5.45 -1.32
CA PRO A 110 26.83 4.26 -2.15
C PRO A 110 27.25 3.04 -1.35
N MET A 111 26.43 2.00 -1.33
CA MET A 111 26.71 0.72 -0.66
C MET A 111 26.02 -0.44 -1.39
N LEU A 112 26.46 -1.66 -1.13
CA LEU A 112 25.82 -2.87 -1.67
C LEU A 112 24.56 -3.23 -0.86
N VAL A 113 23.69 -4.04 -1.44
CA VAL A 113 22.43 -4.47 -0.80
C VAL A 113 22.68 -5.16 0.55
N ASP A 114 23.67 -6.04 0.62
CA ASP A 114 24.01 -6.78 1.85
C ASP A 114 24.51 -5.84 2.96
N GLU A 115 25.27 -4.81 2.60
CA GLU A 115 25.74 -3.80 3.54
C GLU A 115 24.57 -2.96 4.07
N ALA A 116 23.63 -2.60 3.20
CA ALA A 116 22.41 -1.90 3.59
C ALA A 116 21.54 -2.74 4.56
N ILE A 117 21.42 -4.06 4.33
CA ILE A 117 20.75 -4.99 5.25
C ILE A 117 21.44 -4.99 6.62
N MET A 118 22.76 -5.05 6.65
CA MET A 118 23.53 -5.04 7.89
C MET A 118 23.30 -3.74 8.68
N GLN A 119 23.36 -2.59 8.01
CA GLN A 119 23.10 -1.28 8.63
C GLN A 119 21.67 -1.16 9.15
N MET A 120 20.69 -1.63 8.38
CA MET A 120 19.29 -1.67 8.79
C MET A 120 19.11 -2.47 10.10
N ASN A 121 19.71 -3.65 10.18
CA ASN A 121 19.64 -4.52 11.35
C ASN A 121 20.35 -3.90 12.57
N LEU A 122 21.53 -3.28 12.37
CA LEU A 122 22.27 -2.59 13.44
C LEU A 122 21.51 -1.40 14.02
N LEU A 123 20.78 -0.67 13.18
CA LEU A 123 19.94 0.45 13.60
C LEU A 123 18.59 0.02 14.19
N GLY A 124 18.23 -1.26 14.06
CA GLY A 124 16.93 -1.79 14.46
C GLY A 124 15.77 -1.11 13.72
N HIS A 125 15.96 -0.82 12.43
CA HIS A 125 14.91 -0.22 11.58
C HIS A 125 14.25 -1.28 10.70
N ASP A 126 12.96 -1.10 10.40
CA ASP A 126 12.23 -1.99 9.49
C ASP A 126 12.49 -1.68 8.01
N PHE A 127 13.10 -0.52 7.73
CA PHE A 127 13.50 -0.12 6.39
C PHE A 127 14.79 0.72 6.43
N PHE A 128 15.55 0.72 5.34
CA PHE A 128 16.76 1.49 5.18
C PHE A 128 16.90 1.97 3.72
N VAL A 129 17.15 3.27 3.56
CA VAL A 129 17.30 3.93 2.25
C VAL A 129 18.79 4.10 1.97
N PHE A 130 19.25 3.66 0.80
CA PHE A 130 20.64 3.72 0.40
C PHE A 130 20.79 4.01 -1.09
N SER A 131 21.99 4.39 -1.52
CA SER A 131 22.32 4.44 -2.95
C SER A 131 23.00 3.13 -3.29
N ASN A 132 22.46 2.39 -4.26
CA ASN A 132 23.05 1.14 -4.70
C ASN A 132 24.38 1.44 -5.43
N ALA A 133 25.48 0.82 -4.97
CA ALA A 133 26.79 1.03 -5.55
C ALA A 133 26.93 0.52 -7.00
N GLU A 134 26.10 -0.44 -7.42
CA GLU A 134 26.12 -1.00 -8.77
C GLU A 134 25.33 -0.15 -9.78
N THR A 135 24.13 0.30 -9.39
CA THR A 135 23.23 1.05 -10.28
C THR A 135 23.32 2.57 -10.10
N GLY A 136 23.89 3.04 -8.99
CA GLY A 136 23.90 4.44 -8.59
C GLY A 136 22.53 4.98 -8.16
N GLN A 137 21.48 4.16 -8.17
CA GLN A 137 20.11 4.57 -7.89
C GLN A 137 19.79 4.51 -6.40
N ALA A 138 18.76 5.26 -5.98
CA ALA A 138 18.28 5.25 -4.60
C ALA A 138 17.36 4.06 -4.37
N ASN A 139 17.83 3.07 -3.61
CA ASN A 139 17.08 1.86 -3.31
C ASN A 139 16.63 1.84 -1.84
N VAL A 140 15.60 1.07 -1.54
CA VAL A 140 15.12 0.86 -0.17
C VAL A 140 15.08 -0.62 0.13
N VAL A 141 15.80 -1.04 1.17
CA VAL A 141 15.64 -2.39 1.75
C VAL A 141 14.66 -2.33 2.91
N TYR A 142 13.81 -3.34 3.06
CA TYR A 142 12.83 -3.41 4.14
C TYR A 142 12.60 -4.84 4.62
N ARG A 143 12.10 -4.98 5.84
CA ARG A 143 11.73 -6.26 6.43
C ARG A 143 10.32 -6.65 5.98
N ARG A 144 10.19 -7.81 5.35
CA ARG A 144 8.90 -8.41 4.99
C ARG A 144 8.27 -9.09 6.21
N LYS A 145 6.96 -9.34 6.15
CA LYS A 145 6.19 -9.98 7.24
C LYS A 145 6.59 -11.44 7.48
N ASP A 146 7.13 -12.12 6.49
CA ASP A 146 7.65 -13.48 6.54
C ASP A 146 9.05 -13.57 7.17
N GLY A 147 9.64 -12.43 7.57
CA GLY A 147 10.99 -12.35 8.14
C GLY A 147 12.11 -12.22 7.12
N ASN A 148 11.80 -12.31 5.82
CA ASN A 148 12.76 -12.08 4.75
C ASN A 148 12.98 -10.59 4.47
N TYR A 149 13.93 -10.28 3.59
CA TYR A 149 14.22 -8.93 3.13
C TYR A 149 13.56 -8.66 1.78
N GLY A 150 13.01 -7.46 1.60
CA GLY A 150 12.53 -6.95 0.32
C GLY A 150 13.37 -5.76 -0.14
N LEU A 151 13.55 -5.63 -1.44
CA LEU A 151 14.24 -4.51 -2.09
C LEU A 151 13.22 -3.75 -2.95
N ILE A 152 13.19 -2.44 -2.81
CA ILE A 152 12.42 -1.52 -3.66
C ILE A 152 13.43 -0.73 -4.48
N GLU A 153 13.31 -0.84 -5.80
CA GLU A 153 14.13 -0.14 -6.78
C GLU A 153 13.24 0.81 -7.58
N PRO A 154 13.64 2.08 -7.78
CA PRO A 154 12.88 3.03 -8.57
C PRO A 154 13.07 2.74 -10.06
N GLU A 155 11.98 2.50 -10.77
CA GLU A 155 11.94 2.42 -12.23
C GLU A 155 11.34 3.74 -12.78
N TYR A 156 12.00 4.34 -13.78
CA TYR A 156 11.64 5.65 -14.35
C TYR A 156 11.17 5.52 -15.80
#